data_AF-A0A957TU83-F1
#
_entry.id   AF-A0A957TU83-F1
#
_cell.length_a   1.000
_cell.length_b   1.000
_cell.length_c   1.000
_cell.angle_alpha   90.00
_cell.angle_beta   90.00
_cell.angle_gamma   90.00
#
_symmetry.space_group_name_H-M   'P 1'
#
loop_
_entity.id
_entity.type
_entity.pdbx_description
1 polymer ?
#
loop_
_entity_poly.entity_id
_entity_poly.type
_entity_poly.pdbx_seq_one_letter_code
_entity_poly.pdbx_strand_id
1 'polypeptide(L)'
;MAAHAAAQSPCQATETVVAGDTLREIANRCNTTVTELLAANPQIRNRNLIYPGQVLTIPGVNNENPNNGNPTEANVVISPNSGPPSTVVSITGRNFPPNTGVMVGIGETEAEPVASFDATTDANGAINTQIAVPDDAQTNQQFIVVIYVPGQGGDRATSQSFTTTSGEEDTSSVTIAPSEGPPGTMIQLQAGGYAPNTPVEIGFGRVESE
;
A
#
# COMPACT_ATOMS: atom_id res chain seq x y z
N MET A 1 42.54 -5.59 -13.16
CA MET A 1 42.45 -4.11 -13.26
C MET A 1 40.97 -3.76 -13.16
N ALA A 2 40.35 -3.70 -11.98
CA ALA A 2 40.35 -2.56 -11.05
C ALA A 2 39.99 -1.22 -11.72
N ALA A 3 38.71 -0.85 -11.63
CA ALA A 3 38.26 0.53 -11.53
C ALA A 3 37.07 0.56 -10.55
N HIS A 4 37.33 1.09 -9.36
CA HIS A 4 36.34 1.50 -8.36
C HIS A 4 35.86 2.93 -8.68
N ALA A 5 34.67 3.26 -8.17
CA ALA A 5 34.08 4.60 -7.93
C ALA A 5 33.49 5.33 -9.16
N ALA A 6 32.25 5.82 -9.13
CA ALA A 6 31.59 6.51 -8.02
C ALA A 6 30.29 5.84 -7.53
N ALA A 7 30.15 5.73 -6.20
CA ALA A 7 28.88 5.53 -5.55
C ALA A 7 27.97 6.72 -5.90
N GLN A 8 27.03 6.52 -6.83
CA GLN A 8 25.93 7.46 -6.98
C GLN A 8 25.01 7.23 -5.78
N SER A 9 24.85 8.25 -4.95
CA SER A 9 23.96 8.20 -3.79
C SER A 9 22.62 7.61 -4.20
N PRO A 10 22.03 6.70 -3.40
CA PRO A 10 20.66 6.28 -3.65
C PRO A 10 19.81 7.54 -3.72
N CYS A 11 19.05 7.70 -4.80
CA CYS A 11 18.15 8.83 -4.91
C CYS A 11 17.28 8.87 -3.67
N GLN A 12 17.22 10.03 -3.06
CA GLN A 12 16.39 10.26 -1.88
C GLN A 12 14.93 10.32 -2.32
N ALA A 13 14.01 10.14 -1.37
CA ALA A 13 12.56 10.34 -1.57
C ALA A 13 12.24 11.65 -2.33
N THR A 14 13.12 12.65 -2.23
CA THR A 14 13.04 13.90 -2.98
C THR A 14 14.41 14.28 -3.55
N GLU A 15 14.46 14.59 -4.85
CA GLU A 15 15.65 15.06 -5.54
C GLU A 15 15.46 16.50 -6.03
N THR A 16 16.48 17.34 -5.89
CA THR A 16 16.46 18.71 -6.43
C THR A 16 17.11 18.74 -7.81
N VAL A 17 16.38 19.21 -8.81
CA VAL A 17 16.87 19.34 -10.19
C VAL A 17 18.05 20.30 -10.23
N VAL A 18 19.16 19.88 -10.84
CA VAL A 18 20.32 20.74 -11.07
C VAL A 18 20.33 21.21 -12.54
N ALA A 19 21.03 22.31 -12.83
CA ALA A 19 21.17 22.81 -14.19
C ALA A 19 21.83 21.75 -15.10
N GLY A 20 21.09 21.31 -16.11
CA GLY A 20 21.50 20.27 -17.05
C GLY A 20 20.79 18.92 -16.84
N ASP A 21 20.08 18.74 -15.72
CA ASP A 21 19.29 17.53 -15.50
C ASP A 21 18.07 17.49 -16.42
N THR A 22 17.71 16.28 -16.85
CA THR A 22 16.44 16.00 -17.53
C THR A 22 15.66 14.96 -16.74
N LEU A 23 14.34 14.92 -16.87
CA LEU A 23 13.53 13.89 -16.22
C LEU A 23 14.01 12.48 -16.56
N ARG A 24 14.55 12.26 -17.77
CA ARG A 24 15.08 10.96 -18.19
C ARG A 24 16.39 10.63 -17.47
N GLU A 25 17.30 11.58 -17.34
CA GLU A 25 18.57 11.39 -16.61
C GLU A 25 18.30 11.14 -15.12
N ILE A 26 17.36 11.89 -14.52
CA ILE A 26 16.94 11.70 -13.13
C ILE A 26 16.24 10.35 -12.96
N ALA A 27 15.33 9.99 -13.86
CA ALA A 27 14.66 8.69 -13.87
C ALA A 27 15.68 7.54 -13.89
N ASN A 28 16.66 7.62 -14.79
CA ASN A 28 17.73 6.63 -14.91
C ASN A 28 18.62 6.59 -13.65
N ARG A 29 19.00 7.75 -13.11
CA ARG A 29 19.80 7.84 -11.87
C ARG A 29 19.07 7.22 -10.68
N CYS A 30 17.76 7.41 -10.62
CA CYS A 30 16.91 6.95 -9.53
C CYS A 30 16.20 5.62 -9.80
N ASN A 31 16.59 4.93 -10.87
CA ASN A 31 16.06 3.63 -11.27
C ASN A 31 14.50 3.60 -11.34
N THR A 32 13.90 4.70 -11.83
CA THR A 32 12.45 4.91 -12.01
C THR A 32 12.14 5.30 -13.46
N THR A 33 10.87 5.54 -13.82
CA THR A 33 10.49 6.00 -15.17
C THR A 33 10.01 7.45 -15.19
N VAL A 34 10.18 8.13 -16.33
CA VAL A 34 9.66 9.49 -16.54
C VAL A 34 8.15 9.55 -16.31
N THR A 35 7.43 8.48 -16.64
CA THR A 35 5.97 8.40 -16.45
C THR A 35 5.61 8.35 -14.97
N GLU A 36 6.32 7.56 -14.17
CA GLU A 36 6.11 7.47 -12.72
C GLU A 36 6.54 8.75 -12.02
N LEU A 37 7.67 9.35 -12.44
CA LEU A 37 8.09 10.67 -12.00
C LEU A 37 7.02 11.74 -12.25
N LEU A 38 6.37 11.74 -13.41
CA LEU A 38 5.28 12.68 -13.71
C LEU A 38 4.02 12.39 -12.89
N ALA A 39 3.70 11.12 -12.63
CA ALA A 39 2.58 10.75 -11.78
C ALA A 39 2.79 11.20 -10.32
N ALA A 40 4.02 11.05 -9.80
CA ALA A 40 4.40 11.49 -8.46
C ALA A 40 4.58 13.02 -8.35
N ASN A 41 4.76 13.71 -9.48
CA ASN A 41 4.96 15.16 -9.55
C ASN A 41 3.93 15.84 -10.45
N PRO A 42 2.64 15.91 -10.04
CA PRO A 42 1.58 16.53 -10.82
C PRO A 42 1.80 18.03 -11.10
N GLN A 43 2.73 18.67 -10.37
CA GLN A 43 3.18 20.04 -10.64
C GLN A 43 3.91 20.18 -11.99
N ILE A 44 4.42 19.09 -12.57
CA ILE A 44 5.12 19.09 -13.86
C ILE A 44 4.10 18.91 -14.99
N ARG A 45 3.73 20.02 -15.62
CA ARG A 45 2.79 20.01 -16.74
C ARG A 45 3.41 19.60 -18.07
N ASN A 46 4.73 19.74 -18.20
CA ASN A 46 5.45 19.42 -19.42
C ASN A 46 6.69 18.59 -19.10
N ARG A 47 6.69 17.34 -19.58
CA ARG A 47 7.77 16.37 -19.36
C ARG A 47 9.16 16.80 -19.85
N ASN A 48 9.21 17.74 -20.77
CA ASN A 48 10.46 18.24 -21.34
C ASN A 48 10.92 19.55 -20.67
N LEU A 49 10.17 20.06 -19.69
CA LEU A 49 10.42 21.37 -19.08
C LEU A 49 10.46 21.24 -17.55
N ILE A 50 11.66 21.02 -17.03
CA ILE A 50 11.96 21.08 -15.59
C ILE A 50 13.00 22.18 -15.35
N TYR A 51 12.93 22.82 -14.18
CA TYR A 51 13.80 23.95 -13.87
C TYR A 51 14.81 23.60 -12.78
N PRO A 52 16.05 24.13 -12.86
CA PRO A 52 17.01 24.00 -11.77
C PRO A 52 16.45 24.57 -10.47
N GLY A 53 16.66 23.88 -9.34
CA GLY A 53 16.11 24.21 -8.03
C GLY A 53 14.71 23.63 -7.78
N GLN A 54 14.12 22.93 -8.74
CA GLN A 54 12.83 22.27 -8.57
C GLN A 54 12.99 20.98 -7.77
N VAL A 55 12.19 20.79 -6.73
CA VAL A 55 12.16 19.55 -5.95
C VAL A 55 11.20 18.56 -6.61
N LEU A 56 11.71 17.35 -6.85
CA LEU A 56 10.99 16.23 -7.45
C LEU A 56 10.84 15.11 -6.42
N THR A 57 9.61 14.63 -6.25
CA THR A 57 9.33 13.40 -5.53
C THR A 57 9.77 12.22 -6.39
N ILE A 58 10.64 11.36 -5.89
CA ILE A 58 11.09 10.17 -6.61
C ILE A 58 10.25 8.98 -6.14
N PRO A 59 9.42 8.38 -7.03
CA PRO A 59 8.66 7.19 -6.66
C PRO A 59 9.58 5.96 -6.60
N GLY A 60 9.41 5.13 -5.57
CA GLY A 60 10.13 3.86 -5.40
C GLY A 60 11.35 3.91 -4.48
N VAL A 61 11.76 5.08 -4.01
CA VAL A 61 12.85 5.25 -3.03
C VAL A 61 12.29 5.46 -1.63
N ASN A 62 11.64 4.43 -1.11
CA ASN A 62 11.46 4.31 0.33
C ASN A 62 12.77 3.74 0.87
N ASN A 63 13.31 4.36 1.94
CA ASN A 63 14.60 4.04 2.55
C ASN A 63 14.66 2.58 3.07
N GLU A 64 14.83 1.60 2.18
CA GLU A 64 15.03 0.20 2.54
C GLU A 64 16.13 -0.40 1.64
N ASN A 65 17.36 -0.37 2.17
CA ASN A 65 18.56 -1.15 1.81
C ASN A 65 19.03 -1.19 0.32
N PRO A 66 20.16 -0.54 -0.04
CA PRO A 66 20.62 -0.38 -1.43
C PRO A 66 21.32 -1.60 -2.06
N ASN A 67 21.02 -2.83 -1.64
CA ASN A 67 21.77 -4.02 -2.11
C ASN A 67 20.97 -5.07 -2.90
N ASN A 68 19.78 -4.75 -3.40
CA ASN A 68 19.21 -5.56 -4.48
C ASN A 68 18.34 -4.72 -5.42
N GLY A 69 18.80 -4.52 -6.65
CA GLY A 69 18.13 -3.64 -7.60
C GLY A 69 18.79 -3.72 -8.97
N ASN A 70 18.87 -4.93 -9.53
CA ASN A 70 19.13 -5.10 -10.95
C ASN A 70 17.84 -4.70 -11.71
N PRO A 71 17.85 -3.78 -12.68
CA PRO A 71 16.64 -3.29 -13.38
C PRO A 71 15.89 -4.34 -14.24
N THR A 72 16.27 -5.61 -14.17
CA THR A 72 15.56 -6.78 -14.73
C THR A 72 14.79 -7.58 -13.68
N GLU A 73 14.86 -7.21 -12.40
CA GLU A 73 14.15 -7.91 -11.32
C GLU A 73 12.68 -7.47 -11.25
N ALA A 74 11.81 -8.43 -11.00
CA ALA A 74 10.39 -8.19 -10.86
C ALA A 74 10.11 -7.21 -9.71
N ASN A 75 9.22 -6.24 -9.95
CA ASN A 75 8.83 -5.23 -8.97
C ASN A 75 7.35 -5.39 -8.62
N VAL A 76 6.99 -5.25 -7.34
CA VAL A 76 5.61 -5.32 -6.87
C VAL A 76 5.28 -4.08 -6.06
N VAL A 77 4.22 -3.39 -6.44
CA VAL A 77 3.70 -2.21 -5.74
C VAL A 77 2.31 -2.54 -5.22
N ILE A 78 1.99 -2.05 -4.02
CA ILE A 78 0.67 -2.18 -3.42
C ILE A 78 0.06 -0.82 -3.10
N SER A 79 -1.27 -0.71 -3.20
CA SER A 79 -2.01 0.48 -2.81
C SER A 79 -3.44 0.11 -2.40
N PRO A 80 -3.95 0.62 -1.26
CA PRO A 80 -3.25 1.44 -0.27
C PRO A 80 -2.19 0.64 0.51
N ASN A 81 -1.30 1.33 1.22
CA ASN A 81 -0.27 0.73 2.08
C ASN A 81 -0.67 0.68 3.57
N SER A 82 -1.93 1.00 3.88
CA SER A 82 -2.50 0.86 5.21
C SER A 82 -4.02 0.81 5.17
N GLY A 83 -4.63 0.21 6.18
CA GLY A 83 -6.09 0.12 6.33
C GLY A 83 -6.51 -0.96 7.32
N PRO A 84 -7.79 -1.07 7.66
CA PRO A 84 -8.31 -2.07 8.59
C PRO A 84 -8.20 -3.51 8.05
N PRO A 85 -8.43 -4.55 8.88
CA PRO A 85 -8.61 -5.92 8.38
C PRO A 85 -9.68 -5.98 7.28
N SER A 86 -9.58 -6.93 6.36
CA SER A 86 -10.43 -7.01 5.14
C SER A 86 -10.23 -5.89 4.12
N THR A 87 -9.25 -4.99 4.28
CA THR A 87 -8.95 -3.97 3.25
C THR A 87 -8.54 -4.64 1.95
N VAL A 88 -9.18 -4.25 0.85
CA VAL A 88 -8.79 -4.69 -0.50
C VAL A 88 -7.62 -3.84 -0.99
N VAL A 89 -6.48 -4.49 -1.21
CA VAL A 89 -5.24 -3.89 -1.67
C VAL A 89 -5.06 -4.18 -3.15
N SER A 90 -4.86 -3.13 -3.95
CA SER A 90 -4.47 -3.25 -5.35
C SER A 90 -2.99 -3.57 -5.46
N ILE A 91 -2.67 -4.59 -6.23
CA ILE A 91 -1.33 -5.11 -6.46
C ILE A 91 -0.97 -4.86 -7.92
N THR A 92 0.12 -4.15 -8.15
CA THR A 92 0.69 -3.93 -9.48
C THR A 92 2.09 -4.53 -9.51
N GLY A 93 2.24 -5.65 -10.22
CA GLY A 93 3.52 -6.28 -10.50
C GLY A 93 4.03 -5.94 -11.90
N ARG A 94 5.35 -5.78 -12.06
CA ARG A 94 6.01 -5.46 -13.33
C ARG A 94 7.32 -6.22 -13.47
N ASN A 95 7.80 -6.33 -14.71
CA ASN A 95 9.05 -6.99 -15.08
C ASN A 95 9.09 -8.50 -14.75
N PHE A 96 7.92 -9.15 -14.70
CA PHE A 96 7.86 -10.61 -14.64
C PHE A 96 8.02 -11.20 -16.05
N PRO A 97 8.36 -12.49 -16.18
CA PRO A 97 8.30 -13.17 -17.46
C PRO A 97 6.90 -13.01 -18.10
N PRO A 98 6.77 -12.64 -19.38
CA PRO A 98 5.48 -12.38 -20.01
C PRO A 98 4.67 -13.67 -20.20
N ASN A 99 3.34 -13.58 -20.15
CA ASN A 99 2.41 -14.71 -20.31
C ASN A 99 2.73 -15.91 -19.40
N THR A 100 3.23 -15.65 -18.20
CA THR A 100 3.73 -16.67 -17.28
C THR A 100 2.82 -16.77 -16.06
N GLY A 101 2.53 -18.01 -15.65
CA GLY A 101 1.81 -18.29 -14.41
C GLY A 101 2.66 -17.87 -13.21
N VAL A 102 2.09 -17.04 -12.34
CA VAL A 102 2.71 -16.55 -11.11
C VAL A 102 1.78 -16.83 -9.94
N MET A 103 2.35 -17.10 -8.77
CA MET A 103 1.61 -17.15 -7.52
C MET A 103 1.73 -15.80 -6.84
N VAL A 104 0.59 -15.21 -6.49
CA VAL A 104 0.48 -13.95 -5.74
C VAL A 104 -0.01 -14.29 -4.34
N GLY A 105 0.73 -13.89 -3.31
CA GLY A 105 0.33 -14.11 -1.93
C GLY A 105 0.53 -12.89 -1.06
N ILE A 106 -0.23 -12.78 0.01
CA ILE A 106 -0.04 -11.82 1.10
C ILE A 106 0.39 -12.59 2.35
N GLY A 107 1.37 -12.07 3.09
CA GLY A 107 1.89 -12.71 4.29
C GLY A 107 2.73 -11.75 5.12
N GLU A 108 3.14 -12.19 6.30
CA GLU A 108 4.10 -11.44 7.10
C GLU A 108 5.49 -11.48 6.42
N THR A 109 6.31 -10.48 6.72
CA THR A 109 7.69 -10.40 6.21
C THR A 109 8.44 -11.70 6.52
N GLU A 110 8.94 -12.37 5.48
CA GLU A 110 9.65 -13.66 5.56
C GLU A 110 8.82 -14.89 5.99
N ALA A 111 7.51 -14.74 6.17
CA ALA A 111 6.60 -15.86 6.45
C ALA A 111 6.02 -16.48 5.16
N GLU A 112 5.42 -17.67 5.29
CA GLU A 112 4.59 -18.20 4.22
C GLU A 112 3.34 -17.32 4.03
N PRO A 113 2.91 -17.08 2.78
CA PRO A 113 1.75 -16.26 2.52
C PRO A 113 0.51 -16.89 3.16
N VAL A 114 -0.18 -16.12 4.01
CA VAL A 114 -1.42 -16.52 4.69
C VAL A 114 -2.58 -16.68 3.72
N ALA A 115 -2.57 -15.92 2.62
CA ALA A 115 -3.47 -16.11 1.49
C ALA A 115 -2.71 -15.99 0.18
N SER A 116 -2.98 -16.87 -0.78
CA SER A 116 -2.38 -16.82 -2.11
C SER A 116 -3.34 -17.31 -3.19
N PHE A 117 -3.10 -16.88 -4.42
CA PHE A 117 -3.84 -17.31 -5.61
C PHE A 117 -2.93 -17.30 -6.84
N ASP A 118 -3.30 -18.10 -7.84
CA ASP A 118 -2.62 -18.13 -9.13
C ASP A 118 -3.10 -16.99 -10.03
N ALA A 119 -2.14 -16.37 -10.72
CA ALA A 119 -2.40 -15.35 -11.72
C ALA A 119 -1.48 -15.56 -12.94
N THR A 120 -1.71 -14.81 -14.01
CA THR A 120 -0.87 -14.85 -15.20
C THR A 120 -0.50 -13.43 -15.60
N THR A 121 0.78 -13.21 -15.86
CA THR A 121 1.30 -11.92 -16.32
C THR A 121 0.89 -11.68 -17.78
N ASP A 122 0.76 -10.41 -18.18
CA ASP A 122 0.42 -10.05 -19.54
C ASP A 122 1.62 -10.20 -20.51
N ALA A 123 1.42 -9.82 -21.77
CA ALA A 123 2.47 -9.86 -22.80
C ALA A 123 3.67 -8.93 -22.51
N ASN A 124 3.52 -7.98 -21.59
CA ASN A 124 4.56 -7.06 -21.15
C ASN A 124 5.17 -7.48 -19.81
N GLY A 125 4.78 -8.62 -19.24
CA GLY A 125 5.27 -9.05 -17.93
C GLY A 125 4.67 -8.26 -16.76
N ALA A 126 3.54 -7.60 -16.97
CA ALA A 126 2.81 -6.87 -15.94
C ALA A 126 1.65 -7.71 -15.38
N ILE A 127 1.30 -7.45 -14.14
CA ILE A 127 0.14 -8.02 -13.47
C ILE A 127 -0.56 -6.93 -12.66
N ASN A 128 -1.88 -6.85 -12.78
CA ASN A 128 -2.70 -5.95 -11.97
C ASN A 128 -3.84 -6.75 -11.37
N THR A 129 -3.81 -6.93 -10.06
CA THR A 129 -4.77 -7.76 -9.32
C THR A 129 -5.06 -7.13 -7.97
N GLN A 130 -5.94 -7.73 -7.18
CA GLN A 130 -6.27 -7.26 -5.84
C GLN A 130 -6.27 -8.43 -4.88
N ILE A 131 -5.90 -8.18 -3.63
CA ILE A 131 -6.02 -9.15 -2.53
C ILE A 131 -6.62 -8.46 -1.32
N ALA A 132 -7.49 -9.15 -0.59
CA ALA A 132 -7.97 -8.67 0.70
C ALA A 132 -6.94 -8.99 1.77
N VAL A 133 -6.67 -8.02 2.64
CA VAL A 133 -5.93 -8.23 3.88
C VAL A 133 -6.74 -9.18 4.76
N PRO A 134 -6.11 -10.17 5.42
CA PRO A 134 -6.81 -11.11 6.29
C PRO A 134 -7.69 -10.42 7.34
N ASP A 135 -8.85 -11.00 7.65
CA ASP A 135 -9.78 -10.48 8.66
C ASP A 135 -9.26 -10.67 10.09
N ASP A 136 -8.36 -11.63 10.31
CA ASP A 136 -7.68 -11.90 11.59
C ASP A 136 -6.45 -11.01 11.83
N ALA A 137 -6.15 -10.09 10.90
CA ALA A 137 -5.03 -9.16 11.02
C ALA A 137 -5.16 -8.27 12.27
N GLN A 138 -4.11 -8.21 13.08
CA GLN A 138 -4.06 -7.40 14.29
C GLN A 138 -3.70 -5.93 13.96
N THR A 139 -4.07 -5.02 14.86
CA THR A 139 -3.66 -3.60 14.75
C THR A 139 -2.14 -3.46 14.78
N ASN A 140 -1.58 -2.59 13.93
CA ASN A 140 -0.14 -2.40 13.71
C ASN A 140 0.59 -3.65 13.19
N GLN A 141 -0.12 -4.67 12.70
CA GLN A 141 0.51 -5.80 12.01
C GLN A 141 0.92 -5.39 10.59
N GLN A 142 2.08 -5.86 10.14
CA GLN A 142 2.62 -5.56 8.81
C GLN A 142 2.53 -6.78 7.89
N PHE A 143 2.01 -6.56 6.69
CA PHE A 143 1.91 -7.56 5.63
C PHE A 143 2.69 -7.12 4.41
N ILE A 144 3.28 -8.06 3.68
CA ILE A 144 3.86 -7.84 2.36
C ILE A 144 3.15 -8.73 1.34
N VAL A 145 3.09 -8.28 0.10
CA VAL A 145 2.67 -9.11 -1.02
C VAL A 145 3.91 -9.70 -1.68
N VAL A 146 3.91 -11.01 -1.86
CA VAL A 146 4.97 -11.76 -2.52
C VAL A 146 4.42 -12.34 -3.81
N ILE A 147 5.10 -12.09 -4.92
CA ILE A 147 4.79 -12.72 -6.21
C ILE A 147 5.99 -13.56 -6.63
N TYR A 148 5.75 -14.82 -6.99
CA TYR A 148 6.83 -15.69 -7.48
C TYR A 148 6.37 -16.61 -8.61
N VAL A 149 7.32 -17.01 -9.45
CA VAL A 149 7.09 -17.96 -10.54
C VAL A 149 7.35 -19.39 -10.02
N PRO A 150 6.34 -20.28 -9.97
CA PRO A 150 6.55 -21.65 -9.52
C PRO A 150 7.50 -22.41 -10.47
N GLY A 151 8.46 -23.14 -9.90
CA GLY A 151 9.42 -23.97 -10.66
C GLY A 151 10.61 -23.22 -11.26
N GLN A 152 10.67 -21.89 -11.17
CA GLN A 152 11.84 -21.07 -11.48
C GLN A 152 12.42 -20.58 -10.15
N GLY A 153 13.47 -21.26 -9.66
CA GLY A 153 13.98 -21.11 -8.29
C GLY A 153 14.71 -19.80 -8.00
N GLY A 154 14.09 -18.64 -8.23
CA GLY A 154 14.73 -17.35 -7.94
C GLY A 154 13.89 -16.09 -8.18
N ASP A 155 12.90 -16.08 -9.08
CA ASP A 155 12.16 -14.85 -9.40
C ASP A 155 11.02 -14.63 -8.39
N ARG A 156 11.39 -14.20 -7.17
CA ARG A 156 10.49 -13.74 -6.12
C ARG A 156 10.60 -12.22 -6.02
N ALA A 157 9.47 -11.54 -6.10
CA ALA A 157 9.39 -10.10 -5.87
C ALA A 157 8.44 -9.82 -4.72
N THR A 158 8.83 -8.87 -3.86
CA THR A 158 8.08 -8.48 -2.67
C THR A 158 7.63 -7.04 -2.79
N SER A 159 6.45 -6.73 -2.27
CA SER A 159 5.93 -5.37 -2.21
C SER A 159 6.44 -4.60 -1.00
N GLN A 160 6.07 -3.32 -0.96
CA GLN A 160 6.06 -2.53 0.27
C GLN A 160 5.17 -3.18 1.33
N SER A 161 5.38 -2.81 2.60
CA SER A 161 4.52 -3.25 3.69
C SER A 161 3.17 -2.53 3.67
N PHE A 162 2.11 -3.30 3.90
CA PHE A 162 0.80 -2.84 4.31
C PHE A 162 0.75 -2.85 5.83
N THR A 163 0.41 -1.71 6.46
CA THR A 163 0.20 -1.66 7.90
C THR A 163 -1.28 -1.73 8.21
N THR A 164 -1.69 -2.78 8.93
CA THR A 164 -3.06 -2.90 9.43
C THR A 164 -3.30 -1.80 10.45
N THR A 165 -4.17 -0.86 10.11
CA THR A 165 -4.68 0.10 11.08
C THR A 165 -5.69 -0.61 11.95
N SER A 166 -5.97 -0.05 13.12
CA SER A 166 -7.19 -0.42 13.82
C SER A 166 -8.34 -0.39 12.83
N GLY A 167 -9.16 -1.46 12.84
CA GLY A 167 -10.51 -1.40 12.32
C GLY A 167 -11.15 -0.08 12.72
N GLU A 168 -12.15 0.41 12.01
CA GLU A 168 -13.18 1.15 12.75
C GLU A 168 -13.60 0.20 13.88
N GLU A 169 -12.99 0.39 15.07
CA GLU A 169 -13.49 -0.17 16.30
C GLU A 169 -14.94 0.25 16.32
N ASP A 170 -15.82 -0.64 16.74
CA ASP A 170 -17.20 -0.31 17.02
C ASP A 170 -17.21 0.77 18.13
N THR A 171 -16.96 2.01 17.74
CA THR A 171 -16.97 3.20 18.60
C THR A 171 -18.40 3.67 18.81
N SER A 172 -19.36 2.87 18.29
CA SER A 172 -20.80 2.88 18.52
C SER A 172 -21.10 2.87 20.02
N SER A 173 -20.99 4.03 20.64
CA SER A 173 -21.35 4.23 22.03
C SER A 173 -22.80 4.66 22.09
N VAL A 174 -23.57 4.03 22.98
CA VAL A 174 -24.90 4.49 23.35
C VAL A 174 -24.89 4.80 24.83
N THR A 175 -25.21 6.04 25.17
CA THR A 175 -25.37 6.49 26.55
C THR A 175 -26.79 6.98 26.77
N ILE A 176 -27.34 6.69 27.94
CA ILE A 176 -28.66 7.14 28.36
C ILE A 176 -28.55 7.97 29.64
N ALA A 177 -29.29 9.06 29.72
CA ALA A 177 -29.33 9.91 30.91
C ALA A 177 -30.74 10.51 31.14
N PRO A 178 -31.31 10.40 32.36
CA PRO A 178 -30.82 9.62 33.49
C PRO A 178 -30.99 8.11 33.27
N SER A 179 -30.16 7.29 33.90
CA SER A 179 -30.24 5.82 33.84
C SER A 179 -31.28 5.22 34.79
N GLU A 180 -31.90 6.04 35.64
CA GLU A 180 -32.94 5.63 36.60
C GLU A 180 -33.98 6.74 36.81
N GLY A 181 -35.21 6.35 37.13
CA GLY A 181 -36.31 7.27 37.40
C GLY A 181 -37.68 6.57 37.51
N PRO A 182 -38.71 7.26 38.01
CA PRO A 182 -40.07 6.72 38.05
C PRO A 182 -40.63 6.48 36.62
N PRO A 183 -41.68 5.65 36.48
CA PRO A 183 -42.37 5.48 35.20
C PRO A 183 -42.80 6.83 34.61
N GLY A 184 -42.53 7.04 33.32
CA GLY A 184 -42.79 8.30 32.62
C GLY A 184 -41.60 9.28 32.60
N THR A 185 -40.44 8.90 33.15
CA THR A 185 -39.21 9.69 33.03
C THR A 185 -38.77 9.78 31.56
N MET A 186 -38.59 11.01 31.07
CA MET A 186 -37.98 11.25 29.76
C MET A 186 -36.48 10.99 29.86
N ILE A 187 -35.95 10.14 28.99
CA ILE A 187 -34.50 9.90 28.88
C ILE A 187 -33.93 10.61 27.66
N GLN A 188 -32.69 11.07 27.79
CA GLN A 188 -31.86 11.50 26.67
C GLN A 188 -31.00 10.32 26.23
N LEU A 189 -30.96 10.07 24.94
CA LEU A 189 -30.16 9.00 24.33
C LEU A 189 -29.12 9.68 23.44
N GLN A 190 -27.85 9.50 23.77
CA GLN A 190 -26.74 10.01 22.98
C GLN A 190 -25.99 8.82 22.38
N ALA A 191 -26.03 8.74 21.05
CA ALA A 191 -25.40 7.70 20.26
C ALA A 191 -24.27 8.35 19.43
N GLY A 192 -23.07 7.75 19.40
CA GLY A 192 -21.91 8.28 18.67
C GLY A 192 -21.05 7.15 18.10
N GLY A 193 -20.24 7.45 17.08
CA GLY A 193 -19.39 6.44 16.42
C GLY A 193 -20.03 5.73 15.21
N TYR A 194 -21.25 6.11 14.82
CA TYR A 194 -21.93 5.55 13.64
C TYR A 194 -21.46 6.22 12.34
N ALA A 195 -21.35 5.43 11.28
CA ALA A 195 -20.99 5.91 9.94
C ALA A 195 -22.01 6.94 9.40
N PRO A 196 -21.56 7.99 8.68
CA PRO A 196 -22.43 9.04 8.17
C PRO A 196 -23.41 8.50 7.11
N ASN A 197 -24.66 8.95 7.18
CA ASN A 197 -25.77 8.54 6.30
C ASN A 197 -26.21 7.08 6.42
N THR A 198 -25.79 6.38 7.48
CA THR A 198 -26.26 5.02 7.77
C THR A 198 -27.52 5.09 8.64
N PRO A 199 -28.62 4.39 8.26
CA PRO A 199 -29.81 4.32 9.10
C PRO A 199 -29.49 3.59 10.41
N VAL A 200 -29.89 4.19 11.54
CA VAL A 200 -29.75 3.58 12.88
C VAL A 200 -31.13 3.23 13.40
N GLU A 201 -31.33 1.99 13.83
CA GLU A 201 -32.54 1.57 14.54
C GLU A 201 -32.36 1.72 16.06
N ILE A 202 -33.31 2.40 16.70
CA ILE A 202 -33.34 2.59 18.15
C ILE A 202 -34.46 1.73 18.72
N GLY A 203 -34.12 0.78 19.58
CA GLY A 203 -35.08 -0.11 20.27
C GLY A 203 -35.01 0.04 21.79
N PHE A 204 -36.15 -0.13 22.45
CA PHE A 204 -36.22 -0.32 23.90
C PHE A 204 -36.55 -1.78 24.20
N GLY A 205 -35.65 -2.47 24.87
CA GLY A 205 -35.82 -3.84 25.34
C GLY A 205 -35.74 -3.91 26.86
N ARG A 206 -36.30 -4.98 27.45
CA ARG A 206 -35.92 -5.38 28.80
C ARG A 206 -34.57 -6.09 28.69
N VAL A 207 -33.61 -5.75 29.57
CA VAL A 207 -32.43 -6.60 29.74
C VAL A 207 -32.96 -7.96 30.20
N GLU A 208 -32.80 -8.98 29.38
CA GLU A 208 -33.27 -10.33 29.71
C GLU A 208 -32.63 -10.74 31.04
N SER A 209 -33.48 -10.92 32.06
CA SER A 209 -33.11 -11.71 33.23
C SER A 209 -33.16 -13.16 32.78
N GLU A 210 -31.99 -13.81 32.68
CA GLU A 210 -31.87 -15.26 32.54
C GLU A 210 -32.81 -16.03 33.48
#